data_AF-A0A923B5Y9-F1
#
_entry.id   AF-A0A923B5Y9-F1
#
_cell.length_a   1.000
_cell.length_b   1.000
_cell.length_c   1.000
_cell.angle_alpha   90.00
_cell.angle_beta   90.00
_cell.angle_gamma   90.00
#
_symmetry.space_group_name_H-M   'P 1'
#
loop_
_entity.id
_entity.type
_entity.pdbx_description
1 polymer ?
#
loop_
_entity_poly.entity_id
_entity_poly.type
_entity_poly.pdbx_seq_one_letter_code
_entity_poly.pdbx_strand_id
1 'polypeptide(L)'
;MAVLWPQDDGISSGRQRFPAAGCLCGCRQDQGCARAANLCPSSGGRVNLFGGDGYRPLGEGHRDYPELLRLEADLLEAVGGRDSFIEKLRSFFRSAIDEVIDTARTGRYFLSDLEKTEKTYLGTKFEILLRDWLGVPKGVVLDLLIGGREVDVKSTTGGASGWMIPPEAIDQLCVLLRVNEKDSTCAFGLVRARPAYLRGGQNRDAKTSFSAAGRAHIWWLVQDFSYTPNFWTQVDRETRDYIMQPKGGAARLARLFSCCLQTPISRVVISSIAAQDDFMKRIRRNGGARDILAPQGIAILYSETDRDLMKELGLKFGYREFISFAPRDQFQAELLRRAGQID
;
A
#
# COMPACT_ATOMS: atom_id res chain seq x y z
N MET A 1 29.11 2.77 -36.79
CA MET A 1 29.54 1.81 -35.74
C MET A 1 28.29 1.33 -35.02
N ALA A 2 27.81 0.15 -35.39
CA ALA A 2 26.67 -0.50 -34.75
C ALA A 2 27.20 -1.46 -33.69
N VAL A 3 26.69 -1.35 -32.46
CA VAL A 3 27.02 -2.27 -31.37
C VAL A 3 25.93 -3.33 -31.31
N LEU A 4 26.30 -4.55 -31.70
CA LEU A 4 25.49 -5.76 -31.60
C LEU A 4 25.52 -6.26 -30.15
N TRP A 5 24.34 -6.49 -29.57
CA TRP A 5 24.20 -7.17 -28.28
C TRP A 5 24.09 -8.69 -28.51
N PRO A 6 24.79 -9.55 -27.74
CA PRO A 6 24.62 -10.99 -27.82
C PRO A 6 23.23 -11.43 -27.37
N GLN A 7 22.64 -12.37 -28.11
CA GLN A 7 21.48 -13.14 -27.68
C GLN A 7 21.95 -14.19 -26.67
N ASP A 8 21.41 -14.14 -25.46
CA ASP A 8 21.54 -15.24 -24.50
C ASP A 8 20.31 -16.15 -24.59
N ASP A 9 20.59 -17.39 -24.97
CA ASP A 9 19.69 -18.52 -24.98
C ASP A 9 19.35 -19.01 -23.57
N GLY A 10 18.07 -19.33 -23.36
CA GLY A 10 17.62 -20.40 -22.46
C GLY A 10 17.82 -20.23 -20.96
N ILE A 11 16.76 -19.81 -20.24
CA ILE A 11 16.60 -20.15 -18.82
C ILE A 11 15.29 -20.91 -18.58
N SER A 12 15.48 -22.09 -18.01
CA SER A 12 14.54 -23.14 -17.66
C SER A 12 13.41 -22.72 -16.71
N SER A 13 12.21 -23.21 -17.01
CA SER A 13 11.05 -23.30 -16.11
C SER A 13 11.33 -24.25 -14.95
N GLY A 14 11.30 -23.76 -13.71
CA GLY A 14 11.39 -24.63 -12.53
C GLY A 14 11.50 -23.90 -11.20
N ARG A 15 10.42 -23.26 -10.73
CA ARG A 15 10.28 -22.96 -9.30
C ARG A 15 9.49 -24.10 -8.64
N GLN A 16 10.24 -25.00 -8.02
CA GLN A 16 9.72 -26.01 -7.10
C GLN A 16 9.08 -25.33 -5.89
N ARG A 17 7.89 -25.81 -5.52
CA ARG A 17 7.18 -25.47 -4.29
C ARG A 17 7.92 -26.11 -3.09
N PHE A 18 8.17 -25.34 -2.04
CA PHE A 18 8.60 -25.89 -0.75
C PHE A 18 7.41 -26.56 -0.03
N PRO A 19 7.56 -27.77 0.55
CA PRO A 19 6.49 -28.42 1.29
C PRO A 19 6.39 -27.88 2.73
N ALA A 20 5.15 -27.81 3.22
CA ALA A 20 4.81 -27.48 4.59
C ALA A 20 5.32 -28.55 5.56
N ALA A 21 5.94 -28.11 6.65
CA ALA A 21 6.40 -28.95 7.74
C ALA A 21 5.19 -29.58 8.47
N GLY A 22 5.13 -30.91 8.46
CA GLY A 22 4.20 -31.69 9.28
C GLY A 22 4.68 -31.73 10.73
N CYS A 23 3.80 -31.37 11.66
CA CYS A 23 4.02 -31.54 13.09
C CYS A 23 3.24 -32.77 13.56
N LEU A 24 3.97 -33.78 14.04
CA LEU A 24 3.44 -34.97 14.72
C LEU A 24 3.25 -34.64 16.20
N CYS A 25 2.04 -34.78 16.71
CA CYS A 25 1.83 -35.07 18.14
C CYS A 25 0.52 -35.82 18.30
N GLY A 26 0.62 -37.07 18.74
CA GLY A 26 -0.53 -37.86 19.19
C GLY A 26 -0.76 -37.65 20.68
N CYS A 27 -2.04 -37.57 21.09
CA CYS A 27 -2.48 -37.99 22.42
C CYS A 27 -3.98 -38.32 22.43
N ARG A 28 -4.22 -39.60 22.73
CA ARG A 28 -5.34 -40.34 23.34
C ARG A 28 -6.71 -39.67 23.55
N GLN A 29 -7.72 -40.46 23.20
CA GLN A 29 -9.12 -40.41 23.64
C GLN A 29 -9.25 -40.69 25.14
N ASP A 30 -10.17 -40.02 25.84
CA ASP A 30 -11.37 -40.65 26.43
C ASP A 30 -12.31 -39.64 27.14
N GLN A 31 -13.61 -39.77 26.84
CA GLN A 31 -14.83 -39.72 27.68
C GLN A 31 -14.86 -38.78 28.91
N GLY A 32 -15.86 -37.93 29.19
CA GLY A 32 -17.22 -37.69 28.72
C GLY A 32 -17.98 -36.96 29.86
N CYS A 33 -18.97 -36.09 29.58
CA CYS A 33 -20.23 -35.93 30.36
C CYS A 33 -21.09 -34.75 29.86
N ALA A 34 -22.26 -35.12 29.33
CA ALA A 34 -23.57 -34.48 29.25
C ALA A 34 -23.87 -33.00 29.65
N ARG A 35 -24.64 -32.37 28.74
CA ARG A 35 -25.84 -31.50 28.90
C ARG A 35 -25.68 -30.03 29.30
N ALA A 36 -25.94 -29.15 28.33
CA ALA A 36 -27.02 -28.15 28.43
C ALA A 36 -27.50 -27.77 27.02
N ALA A 37 -28.79 -27.92 26.79
CA ALA A 37 -29.49 -27.54 25.57
C ALA A 37 -29.87 -26.06 25.61
N ASN A 38 -30.12 -25.52 24.41
CA ASN A 38 -30.80 -24.25 24.09
C ASN A 38 -30.00 -22.97 24.28
N LEU A 39 -29.52 -22.42 23.16
CA LEU A 39 -29.95 -21.13 22.60
C LEU A 39 -29.30 -20.98 21.23
N CYS A 40 -30.12 -21.02 20.18
CA CYS A 40 -29.73 -20.69 18.83
C CYS A 40 -29.69 -19.15 18.70
N PRO A 41 -28.58 -18.51 18.31
CA PRO A 41 -28.63 -17.16 17.79
C PRO A 41 -28.70 -17.24 16.26
N SER A 42 -29.87 -16.87 15.76
CA SER A 42 -30.14 -16.51 14.38
C SER A 42 -29.17 -15.45 13.85
N SER A 43 -28.86 -15.56 12.55
CA SER A 43 -28.34 -14.52 11.65
C SER A 43 -27.04 -13.80 12.09
N GLY A 44 -25.95 -14.19 11.45
CA GLY A 44 -24.65 -13.52 11.53
C GLY A 44 -24.75 -12.04 11.16
N GLY A 45 -24.79 -11.18 12.18
CA GLY A 45 -24.45 -9.79 12.04
C GLY A 45 -22.95 -9.67 11.77
N ARG A 46 -22.59 -9.25 10.55
CA ARG A 46 -21.23 -8.78 10.27
C ARG A 46 -20.93 -7.63 11.24
N VAL A 47 -19.96 -7.85 12.12
CA VAL A 47 -19.44 -6.80 12.99
C VAL A 47 -18.83 -5.73 12.10
N ASN A 48 -19.42 -4.54 12.07
CA ASN A 48 -18.89 -3.40 11.33
C ASN A 48 -17.74 -2.78 12.14
N LEU A 49 -16.51 -3.27 11.91
CA LEU A 49 -15.30 -2.87 12.64
C LEU A 49 -14.61 -1.62 12.07
N PHE A 50 -15.22 -0.92 11.10
CA PHE A 50 -14.60 0.22 10.43
C PHE A 50 -15.61 1.39 10.34
N GLY A 51 -15.28 2.53 10.96
CA GLY A 51 -15.86 3.80 10.53
C GLY A 51 -15.66 3.93 9.02
N GLY A 52 -16.75 4.17 8.29
CA GLY A 52 -16.87 3.88 6.86
C GLY A 52 -15.65 4.30 6.06
N ASP A 53 -14.88 3.32 5.59
CA ASP A 53 -13.75 3.46 4.66
C ASP A 53 -14.14 4.01 3.28
N GLY A 54 -15.36 4.54 3.17
CA GLY A 54 -15.93 5.08 1.95
C GLY A 54 -16.38 4.01 0.97
N TYR A 55 -16.59 2.75 1.41
CA TYR A 55 -17.24 1.74 0.58
C TYR A 55 -18.63 2.20 0.14
N ARG A 56 -18.82 2.34 -1.18
CA ARG A 56 -20.08 2.79 -1.79
C ARG A 56 -20.31 2.01 -3.09
N PRO A 57 -20.89 0.81 -3.02
CA PRO A 57 -21.27 0.05 -4.19
C PRO A 57 -22.44 0.73 -4.92
N LEU A 58 -22.66 0.35 -6.18
CA LEU A 58 -23.88 0.73 -6.89
C LEU A 58 -25.06 -0.12 -6.41
N GLY A 59 -26.29 0.36 -6.58
CA GLY A 59 -27.48 -0.42 -6.27
C GLY A 59 -27.71 -1.57 -7.28
N GLU A 60 -28.37 -2.64 -6.84
CA GLU A 60 -28.62 -3.86 -7.65
C GLU A 60 -29.35 -3.59 -8.98
N GLY A 61 -30.22 -2.58 -9.01
CA GLY A 61 -30.93 -2.16 -10.22
C GLY A 61 -30.07 -1.38 -11.22
N HIS A 62 -28.81 -1.07 -10.89
CA HIS A 62 -27.91 -0.34 -11.79
C HIS A 62 -27.42 -1.25 -12.92
N ARG A 63 -27.44 -0.75 -14.16
CA ARG A 63 -27.04 -1.52 -15.36
C ARG A 63 -25.63 -2.14 -15.29
N ASP A 64 -24.72 -1.50 -14.55
CA ASP A 64 -23.32 -1.95 -14.41
C ASP A 64 -23.08 -2.77 -13.14
N TYR A 65 -24.10 -2.93 -12.30
CA TYR A 65 -23.98 -3.65 -11.03
C TYR A 65 -23.40 -5.06 -11.21
N PRO A 66 -23.89 -5.92 -12.14
CA PRO A 66 -23.41 -7.29 -12.22
C PRO A 66 -21.92 -7.40 -12.58
N GLU A 67 -21.45 -6.55 -13.49
CA GLU A 67 -20.04 -6.54 -13.93
C GLU A 67 -19.11 -5.97 -12.85
N LEU A 68 -19.50 -4.88 -12.20
CA LEU A 68 -18.69 -4.25 -11.16
C LEU A 68 -18.64 -5.09 -9.88
N LEU A 69 -19.74 -5.76 -9.50
CA LEU A 69 -19.75 -6.72 -8.41
C LEU A 69 -18.75 -7.86 -8.67
N ARG A 70 -18.74 -8.41 -9.89
CA ARG A 70 -17.82 -9.49 -10.25
C ARG A 70 -16.38 -9.02 -10.34
N LEU A 71 -16.14 -7.80 -10.82
CA LEU A 71 -14.80 -7.21 -10.83
C LEU A 71 -14.28 -6.95 -9.41
N GLU A 72 -15.12 -6.46 -8.50
CA GLU A 72 -14.75 -6.34 -7.08
C GLU A 72 -14.37 -7.70 -6.50
N ALA A 73 -15.19 -8.74 -6.74
CA ALA A 73 -14.91 -10.09 -6.22
C ALA A 73 -13.56 -10.62 -6.72
N ASP A 74 -13.31 -10.59 -8.03
CA ASP A 74 -12.07 -11.09 -8.62
C ASP A 74 -10.84 -10.27 -8.15
N LEU A 75 -11.00 -8.96 -7.97
CA LEU A 75 -9.95 -8.10 -7.43
C LEU A 75 -9.63 -8.43 -5.97
N LEU A 76 -10.66 -8.57 -5.13
CA LEU A 76 -10.50 -8.89 -3.71
C LEU A 76 -9.91 -10.29 -3.53
N GLU A 77 -10.29 -11.26 -4.36
CA GLU A 77 -9.67 -12.58 -4.38
C GLU A 77 -8.17 -12.48 -4.70
N ALA A 78 -7.79 -11.73 -5.73
CA ALA A 78 -6.41 -11.57 -6.16
C ALA A 78 -5.49 -10.98 -5.07
N VAL A 79 -6.01 -10.10 -4.21
CA VAL A 79 -5.24 -9.48 -3.12
C VAL A 79 -5.36 -10.20 -1.78
N GLY A 80 -6.04 -11.34 -1.71
CA GLY A 80 -6.20 -12.14 -0.48
C GLY A 80 -7.30 -11.64 0.47
N GLY A 81 -8.25 -10.85 -0.04
CA GLY A 81 -9.42 -10.36 0.68
C GLY A 81 -9.35 -8.88 1.07
N ARG A 82 -10.45 -8.39 1.67
CA ARG A 82 -10.63 -6.95 1.99
C ARG A 82 -9.61 -6.43 3.00
N ASP A 83 -9.26 -7.22 4.02
CA ASP A 83 -8.32 -6.76 5.05
C ASP A 83 -6.92 -6.55 4.47
N SER A 84 -6.45 -7.50 3.67
CA SER A 84 -5.19 -7.39 2.93
C SER A 84 -5.22 -6.23 1.93
N PHE A 85 -6.35 -6.00 1.27
CA PHE A 85 -6.55 -4.83 0.42
C PHE A 85 -6.34 -3.52 1.17
N ILE A 86 -7.09 -3.32 2.25
CA ILE A 86 -7.08 -2.09 3.07
C ILE A 86 -5.69 -1.85 3.66
N GLU A 87 -5.04 -2.90 4.16
CA GLU A 87 -3.72 -2.77 4.77
C GLU A 87 -2.65 -2.35 3.76
N LYS A 88 -2.59 -3.01 2.60
CA LYS A 88 -1.60 -2.66 1.57
C LYS A 88 -1.89 -1.31 0.94
N LEU A 89 -3.16 -0.93 0.82
CA LEU A 89 -3.55 0.38 0.30
C LEU A 89 -2.98 1.54 1.13
N ARG A 90 -2.81 1.37 2.46
CA ARG A 90 -2.22 2.41 3.34
C ARG A 90 -0.85 2.89 2.85
N SER A 91 0.01 1.98 2.38
CA SER A 91 1.38 2.33 1.98
C SER A 91 1.60 2.35 0.46
N PHE A 92 0.61 1.88 -0.33
CA PHE A 92 0.69 1.74 -1.80
C PHE A 92 1.09 3.04 -2.50
N PHE A 93 0.33 4.11 -2.28
CA PHE A 93 0.59 5.39 -2.94
C PHE A 93 1.86 6.05 -2.41
N ARG A 94 2.08 6.01 -1.09
CA ARG A 94 3.23 6.67 -0.44
C ARG A 94 4.56 6.17 -1.01
N SER A 95 4.73 4.85 -1.08
CA SER A 95 5.97 4.24 -1.61
C SER A 95 6.22 4.67 -3.06
N ALA A 96 5.19 4.62 -3.90
CA ALA A 96 5.29 5.01 -5.30
C ALA A 96 5.64 6.49 -5.49
N ILE A 97 5.03 7.38 -4.69
CA ILE A 97 5.31 8.82 -4.74
C ILE A 97 6.72 9.12 -4.24
N ASP A 98 7.14 8.53 -3.11
CA ASP A 98 8.49 8.72 -2.56
C ASP A 98 9.57 8.30 -3.56
N GLU A 99 9.36 7.22 -4.30
CA GLU A 99 10.32 6.77 -5.31
C GLU A 99 10.41 7.71 -6.51
N VAL A 100 9.36 8.48 -6.83
CA VAL A 100 9.45 9.51 -7.89
C VAL A 100 10.05 10.81 -7.34
N ILE A 101 9.79 11.14 -6.07
CA ILE A 101 10.48 12.24 -5.39
C ILE A 101 11.99 12.01 -5.38
N ASP A 102 12.43 10.77 -5.12
CA ASP A 102 13.82 10.34 -5.13
C ASP A 102 14.71 11.22 -4.23
N THR A 103 14.28 11.37 -2.97
CA THR A 103 14.96 12.21 -1.98
C THR A 103 16.45 11.93 -1.87
N ALA A 104 16.86 10.65 -1.99
CA ALA A 104 18.25 10.22 -1.91
C ALA A 104 19.16 10.95 -2.90
N ARG A 105 18.71 11.13 -4.15
CA ARG A 105 19.52 11.70 -5.23
C ARG A 105 19.25 13.18 -5.45
N THR A 106 18.02 13.62 -5.22
CA THR A 106 17.60 14.97 -5.60
C THR A 106 17.48 15.93 -4.41
N GLY A 107 17.48 15.43 -3.17
CA GLY A 107 17.24 16.25 -1.98
C GLY A 107 15.84 16.89 -1.92
N ARG A 108 14.89 16.39 -2.74
CA ARG A 108 13.50 16.85 -2.78
C ARG A 108 12.67 16.09 -1.75
N TYR A 109 11.57 16.69 -1.31
CA TYR A 109 10.75 16.13 -0.22
C TYR A 109 9.27 16.05 -0.55
N PHE A 110 8.79 16.87 -1.48
CA PHE A 110 7.35 17.06 -1.69
C PHE A 110 6.94 16.77 -3.13
N LEU A 111 5.70 16.34 -3.31
CA LEU A 111 5.08 16.20 -4.62
C LEU A 111 5.08 17.53 -5.40
N SER A 112 5.03 18.67 -4.71
CA SER A 112 5.14 20.00 -5.33
C SER A 112 6.47 20.24 -6.02
N ASP A 113 7.54 19.59 -5.56
CA ASP A 113 8.91 19.74 -6.08
C ASP A 113 9.13 18.98 -7.40
N LEU A 114 8.13 18.18 -7.82
CA LEU A 114 8.19 17.42 -9.07
C LEU A 114 7.79 18.28 -10.26
N GLU A 115 8.50 18.07 -11.37
CA GLU A 115 8.15 18.58 -12.68
C GLU A 115 6.85 17.95 -13.22
N LYS A 116 6.22 18.62 -14.18
CA LYS A 116 4.93 18.17 -14.75
C LYS A 116 5.03 16.76 -15.37
N THR A 117 6.15 16.44 -16.00
CA THR A 117 6.42 15.14 -16.63
C THR A 117 6.57 14.04 -15.58
N GLU A 118 7.25 14.31 -14.45
CA GLU A 118 7.36 13.39 -13.32
C GLU A 118 5.99 13.12 -12.67
N LYS A 119 5.17 14.17 -12.49
CA LYS A 119 3.79 14.02 -12.02
C LYS A 119 2.92 13.17 -12.96
N THR A 120 3.18 13.26 -14.26
CA THR A 120 2.51 12.42 -15.27
C THR A 120 2.95 10.96 -15.16
N TYR A 121 4.24 10.72 -14.96
CA TYR A 121 4.82 9.39 -14.79
C TYR A 121 4.26 8.63 -13.57
N LEU A 122 3.85 9.33 -12.50
CA LEU A 122 3.20 8.69 -11.35
C LEU A 122 2.00 7.81 -11.75
N GLY A 123 1.23 8.20 -12.77
CA GLY A 123 0.10 7.40 -13.22
C GLY A 123 0.53 6.04 -13.77
N THR A 124 1.52 6.02 -14.66
CA THR A 124 2.14 4.79 -15.17
C THR A 124 2.75 3.97 -14.03
N LYS A 125 3.36 4.63 -13.04
CA LYS A 125 3.93 3.94 -11.89
C LYS A 125 2.87 3.24 -11.05
N PHE A 126 1.74 3.90 -10.76
CA PHE A 126 0.64 3.28 -10.04
C PHE A 126 0.04 2.10 -10.81
N GLU A 127 -0.07 2.18 -12.14
CA GLU A 127 -0.49 1.07 -12.99
C GLU A 127 0.43 -0.15 -12.83
N ILE A 128 1.74 0.05 -13.00
CA ILE A 128 2.75 -1.02 -12.89
C ILE A 128 2.68 -1.70 -11.51
N LEU A 129 2.66 -0.90 -10.44
CA LEU A 129 2.63 -1.41 -9.06
C LEU A 129 1.30 -2.07 -8.71
N LEU A 130 0.18 -1.57 -9.24
CA LEU A 130 -1.12 -2.20 -9.05
C LEU A 130 -1.17 -3.56 -9.74
N ARG A 131 -0.63 -3.67 -10.96
CA ARG A 131 -0.53 -4.95 -11.68
C ARG A 131 0.30 -5.97 -10.90
N ASP A 132 1.47 -5.57 -10.43
CA ASP A 132 2.34 -6.41 -9.59
C ASP A 132 1.63 -6.84 -8.30
N TRP A 133 0.96 -5.91 -7.62
CA TRP A 133 0.20 -6.23 -6.42
C TRP A 133 -0.90 -7.26 -6.69
N LEU A 134 -1.71 -7.04 -7.72
CA LEU A 134 -2.80 -7.96 -8.07
C LEU A 134 -2.29 -9.31 -8.58
N GLY A 135 -1.03 -9.41 -9.00
CA GLY A 135 -0.49 -10.64 -9.61
C GLY A 135 -1.19 -11.01 -10.91
N VAL A 136 -1.79 -10.04 -11.60
CA VAL A 136 -2.55 -10.24 -12.84
C VAL A 136 -1.71 -9.91 -14.07
N PRO A 137 -1.95 -10.55 -15.22
CA PRO A 137 -1.25 -10.21 -16.45
C PRO A 137 -1.71 -8.85 -16.99
N LYS A 138 -0.93 -8.32 -17.93
CA LYS A 138 -1.35 -7.19 -18.76
C LYS A 138 -2.46 -7.64 -19.71
N GLY A 139 -3.43 -6.77 -20.00
CA GLY A 139 -4.41 -7.00 -21.06
C GLY A 139 -3.77 -7.04 -22.45
N VAL A 140 -4.53 -7.48 -23.44
CA VAL A 140 -4.18 -7.37 -24.87
C VAL A 140 -4.24 -5.91 -25.30
N VAL A 141 -5.28 -5.18 -24.89
CA VAL A 141 -5.44 -3.75 -25.19
C VAL A 141 -5.20 -2.88 -23.95
N LEU A 142 -5.82 -3.24 -22.81
CA LEU A 142 -5.77 -2.42 -21.59
C LEU A 142 -4.67 -2.84 -20.60
N ASP A 143 -4.56 -2.07 -19.52
CA ASP A 143 -3.47 -2.16 -18.54
C ASP A 143 -3.43 -3.49 -17.77
N LEU A 144 -4.60 -4.05 -17.45
CA LEU A 144 -4.77 -5.22 -16.58
C LEU A 144 -5.75 -6.24 -17.19
N LEU A 145 -5.60 -7.52 -16.81
CA LEU A 145 -6.58 -8.58 -17.04
C LEU A 145 -7.02 -9.20 -15.71
N ILE A 146 -8.13 -8.73 -15.14
CA ILE A 146 -8.64 -9.16 -13.83
C ILE A 146 -9.81 -10.13 -14.05
N GLY A 147 -9.68 -11.37 -13.57
CA GLY A 147 -10.73 -12.38 -13.73
C GLY A 147 -11.14 -12.62 -15.19
N GLY A 148 -10.16 -12.53 -16.11
CA GLY A 148 -10.36 -12.67 -17.56
C GLY A 148 -10.98 -11.45 -18.26
N ARG A 149 -11.11 -10.31 -17.58
CA ARG A 149 -11.66 -9.07 -18.15
C ARG A 149 -10.59 -8.00 -18.26
N GLU A 150 -10.56 -7.30 -19.38
CA GLU A 150 -9.65 -6.18 -19.56
C GLU A 150 -10.11 -4.98 -18.74
N VAL A 151 -9.15 -4.37 -18.03
CA VAL A 151 -9.40 -3.23 -17.15
C VAL A 151 -8.30 -2.21 -17.32
N ASP A 152 -8.70 -0.96 -17.56
CA ASP A 152 -7.81 0.19 -17.70
C ASP A 152 -7.57 0.86 -16.32
N VAL A 153 -6.36 1.36 -16.06
CA VAL A 153 -6.03 2.04 -14.81
C VAL A 153 -5.88 3.52 -15.06
N LYS A 154 -6.63 4.33 -14.29
CA LYS A 154 -6.54 5.78 -14.37
C LYS A 154 -6.38 6.39 -12.99
N SER A 155 -5.38 7.25 -12.86
CA SER A 155 -5.07 7.94 -11.63
C SER A 155 -5.19 9.45 -11.75
N THR A 156 -5.45 10.13 -10.63
CA THR A 156 -5.31 11.58 -10.53
C THR A 156 -4.67 11.96 -9.18
N THR A 157 -3.74 12.91 -9.21
CA THR A 157 -2.93 13.35 -8.06
C THR A 157 -3.22 14.81 -7.65
N GLY A 158 -4.10 15.51 -8.38
CA GLY A 158 -4.30 16.97 -8.23
C GLY A 158 -5.76 17.44 -8.25
N GLY A 159 -6.75 16.54 -8.16
CA GLY A 159 -8.14 16.95 -8.11
C GLY A 159 -9.14 15.80 -7.91
N ALA A 160 -10.37 16.15 -7.51
CA ALA A 160 -11.43 15.18 -7.22
C ALA A 160 -11.95 14.40 -8.45
N SER A 161 -11.61 14.84 -9.68
CA SER A 161 -12.21 14.34 -10.93
C SER A 161 -11.29 14.38 -12.16
N GLY A 162 -9.97 14.40 -11.98
CA GLY A 162 -8.99 14.66 -13.06
C GLY A 162 -8.61 13.46 -13.92
N TRP A 163 -9.39 12.37 -13.95
CA TRP A 163 -9.08 11.21 -14.79
C TRP A 163 -9.26 11.53 -16.27
N MET A 164 -8.25 11.21 -17.07
CA MET A 164 -8.27 11.35 -18.53
C MET A 164 -8.48 9.97 -19.16
N ILE A 165 -9.67 9.73 -19.68
CA ILE A 165 -10.09 8.49 -20.31
C ILE A 165 -9.74 8.55 -21.80
N PRO A 166 -8.81 7.72 -22.29
CA PRO A 166 -8.46 7.67 -23.70
C PRO A 166 -9.51 6.91 -24.52
N PRO A 167 -9.51 7.06 -25.86
CA PRO A 167 -10.51 6.43 -26.72
C PRO A 167 -10.63 4.91 -26.54
N GLU A 168 -9.52 4.21 -26.37
CA GLU A 168 -9.46 2.76 -26.17
C GLU A 168 -10.11 2.28 -24.86
N ALA A 169 -10.23 3.15 -23.87
CA ALA A 169 -10.88 2.84 -22.59
C ALA A 169 -12.38 3.17 -22.59
N ILE A 170 -12.92 3.76 -23.66
CA ILE A 170 -14.35 4.08 -23.75
C ILE A 170 -15.16 2.77 -23.82
N ASP A 171 -16.22 2.72 -23.01
CA ASP A 171 -17.07 1.55 -22.75
C ASP A 171 -16.34 0.33 -22.14
N GLN A 172 -15.10 0.50 -21.69
CA GLN A 172 -14.34 -0.51 -20.96
C GLN A 172 -14.46 -0.36 -19.44
N LEU A 173 -14.05 -1.39 -18.70
CA LEU A 173 -13.92 -1.34 -17.25
C LEU A 173 -12.65 -0.56 -16.87
N CYS A 174 -12.75 0.26 -15.83
CA CYS A 174 -11.64 1.03 -15.30
C CYS A 174 -11.49 0.88 -13.79
N VAL A 175 -10.25 0.79 -13.33
CA VAL A 175 -9.86 1.14 -11.96
C VAL A 175 -9.54 2.63 -11.91
N LEU A 176 -10.20 3.36 -11.01
CA LEU A 176 -9.95 4.76 -10.73
C LEU A 176 -9.22 4.93 -9.41
N LEU A 177 -8.02 5.49 -9.49
CA LEU A 177 -7.20 5.86 -8.35
C LEU A 177 -7.25 7.38 -8.15
N ARG A 178 -7.50 7.83 -6.93
CA ARG A 178 -7.36 9.24 -6.55
C ARG A 178 -6.36 9.36 -5.41
N VAL A 179 -5.44 10.31 -5.52
CA VAL A 179 -4.56 10.70 -4.43
C VAL A 179 -4.76 12.18 -4.15
N ASN A 180 -4.95 12.51 -2.87
CA ASN A 180 -4.85 13.86 -2.35
C ASN A 180 -3.68 13.90 -1.35
N GLU A 181 -2.55 14.42 -1.82
CA GLU A 181 -1.31 14.50 -1.04
C GLU A 181 -1.46 15.42 0.19
N LYS A 182 -2.20 16.52 0.03
CA LYS A 182 -2.37 17.53 1.07
C LYS A 182 -3.08 16.95 2.29
N ASP A 183 -4.15 16.20 2.06
CA ASP A 183 -4.99 15.65 3.13
C ASP A 183 -4.61 14.20 3.48
N SER A 184 -3.59 13.64 2.81
CA SER A 184 -3.17 12.23 2.96
C SER A 184 -4.34 11.24 2.81
N THR A 185 -5.23 11.51 1.85
CA THR A 185 -6.37 10.65 1.53
C THR A 185 -6.28 10.11 0.10
N CYS A 186 -6.88 8.95 -0.11
CA CYS A 186 -6.97 8.32 -1.41
C CYS A 186 -8.37 7.74 -1.67
N ALA A 187 -8.63 7.37 -2.91
CA ALA A 187 -9.82 6.61 -3.27
C ALA A 187 -9.46 5.53 -4.29
N PHE A 188 -10.19 4.42 -4.24
CA PHE A 188 -10.09 3.30 -5.16
C PHE A 188 -11.52 2.96 -5.62
N GLY A 189 -11.79 3.19 -6.90
CA GLY A 189 -13.11 2.97 -7.48
C GLY A 189 -13.06 2.08 -8.72
N LEU A 190 -14.19 1.46 -9.02
CA LEU A 190 -14.44 0.72 -10.26
C LEU A 190 -15.55 1.40 -11.04
N VAL A 191 -15.45 1.41 -12.35
CA VAL A 191 -16.47 2.01 -13.21
C VAL A 191 -16.40 1.39 -14.60
N ARG A 192 -17.51 1.39 -15.33
CA ARG A 192 -17.48 1.24 -16.78
C ARG A 192 -17.49 2.62 -17.42
N ALA A 193 -16.48 2.95 -18.24
CA ALA A 193 -16.33 4.29 -18.83
C ALA A 193 -17.28 4.51 -20.01
N ARG A 194 -18.59 4.41 -19.75
CA ARG A 194 -19.63 4.54 -20.77
C ARG A 194 -19.64 5.94 -21.37
N PRO A 195 -19.89 6.09 -22.69
CA PRO A 195 -20.03 7.42 -23.31
C PRO A 195 -21.00 8.35 -22.55
N ALA A 196 -22.11 7.82 -22.03
CA ALA A 196 -23.10 8.57 -21.25
C ALA A 196 -22.57 9.12 -19.91
N TYR A 197 -21.48 8.58 -19.38
CA TYR A 197 -20.85 9.04 -18.12
C TYR A 197 -19.73 10.05 -18.37
N LEU A 198 -19.29 10.18 -19.62
CA LEU A 198 -18.18 11.04 -20.02
C LEU A 198 -18.68 12.42 -20.45
N ARG A 199 -17.78 13.39 -20.47
CA ARG A 199 -18.06 14.72 -21.05
C ARG A 199 -17.97 14.62 -22.57
N GLY A 200 -18.72 15.48 -23.27
CA GLY A 200 -18.64 15.59 -24.73
C GLY A 200 -17.33 16.21 -25.23
N GLY A 201 -16.65 17.02 -24.40
CA GLY A 201 -15.38 17.65 -24.76
C GLY A 201 -14.18 16.69 -24.66
N GLN A 202 -13.24 16.84 -25.59
CA GLN A 202 -11.98 16.09 -25.64
C GLN A 202 -10.78 17.04 -25.61
N ASN A 203 -9.65 16.55 -25.12
CA ASN A 203 -8.37 17.27 -25.22
C ASN A 203 -7.69 17.02 -26.58
N ARG A 204 -6.50 17.61 -26.79
CA ARG A 204 -5.69 17.44 -28.01
C ARG A 204 -5.36 15.98 -28.34
N ASP A 205 -5.29 15.12 -27.32
CA ASP A 205 -4.97 13.69 -27.44
C ASP A 205 -6.26 12.83 -27.48
N ALA A 206 -7.40 13.42 -27.82
CA ALA A 206 -8.73 12.79 -27.88
C ALA A 206 -9.23 12.17 -26.55
N LYS A 207 -8.61 12.51 -25.42
CA LYS A 207 -9.01 12.03 -24.09
C LYS A 207 -10.14 12.88 -23.53
N THR A 208 -11.10 12.25 -22.86
CA THR A 208 -12.21 12.90 -22.14
C THR A 208 -12.11 12.62 -20.63
N SER A 209 -13.07 13.10 -19.85
CA SER A 209 -13.18 12.85 -18.41
C SER A 209 -14.62 12.54 -18.04
N PHE A 210 -14.83 11.97 -16.86
CA PHE A 210 -16.18 11.79 -16.32
C PHE A 210 -16.89 13.14 -16.10
N SER A 211 -18.16 13.20 -16.49
CA SER A 211 -19.07 14.30 -16.15
C SER A 211 -19.37 14.31 -14.65
N ALA A 212 -20.02 15.37 -14.14
CA ALA A 212 -20.40 15.41 -12.73
C ALA A 212 -21.38 14.29 -12.37
N ALA A 213 -22.43 14.10 -13.19
CA ALA A 213 -23.37 13.00 -13.07
C ALA A 213 -22.70 11.65 -13.28
N GLY A 214 -21.78 11.56 -14.25
CA GLY A 214 -20.99 10.36 -14.54
C GLY A 214 -20.26 9.77 -13.34
N ARG A 215 -19.74 10.64 -12.46
CA ARG A 215 -19.04 10.21 -11.24
C ARG A 215 -19.93 9.53 -10.21
N ALA A 216 -21.25 9.72 -10.27
CA ALA A 216 -22.19 9.01 -9.40
C ALA A 216 -22.29 7.50 -9.73
N HIS A 217 -21.77 7.09 -10.90
CA HIS A 217 -21.72 5.70 -11.34
C HIS A 217 -20.41 4.98 -10.97
N ILE A 218 -19.56 5.60 -10.15
CA ILE A 218 -18.33 4.96 -9.66
C ILE A 218 -18.68 4.10 -8.45
N TRP A 219 -18.31 2.83 -8.52
CA TRP A 219 -18.35 1.87 -7.42
C TRP A 219 -17.12 2.06 -6.55
N TRP A 220 -17.25 2.68 -5.38
CA TRP A 220 -16.11 2.94 -4.51
C TRP A 220 -15.82 1.74 -3.62
N LEU A 221 -14.63 1.14 -3.76
CA LEU A 221 -14.13 0.16 -2.78
C LEU A 221 -13.73 0.88 -1.49
N VAL A 222 -13.09 2.04 -1.67
CA VAL A 222 -12.83 3.02 -0.63
C VAL A 222 -12.91 4.43 -1.19
N GLN A 223 -13.33 5.38 -0.36
CA GLN A 223 -13.42 6.80 -0.70
C GLN A 223 -12.94 7.65 0.47
N ASP A 224 -12.02 8.57 0.19
CA ASP A 224 -11.38 9.44 1.20
C ASP A 224 -10.66 8.65 2.30
N PHE A 225 -10.11 7.50 1.92
CA PHE A 225 -9.35 6.60 2.79
C PHE A 225 -8.01 7.22 3.16
N SER A 226 -7.75 7.35 4.46
CA SER A 226 -6.46 7.83 4.97
C SER A 226 -5.35 6.81 4.70
N TYR A 227 -4.35 7.23 3.94
CA TYR A 227 -3.14 6.46 3.65
C TYR A 227 -1.93 7.12 4.33
N THR A 228 -0.77 6.46 4.33
CA THR A 228 0.44 6.94 5.00
C THR A 228 0.82 8.33 4.49
N PRO A 229 0.83 9.37 5.35
CA PRO A 229 1.22 10.71 4.96
C PRO A 229 2.66 10.77 4.45
N ASN A 230 2.98 11.81 3.67
CA ASN A 230 4.38 12.12 3.38
C ASN A 230 5.12 12.41 4.71
N PHE A 231 6.11 11.58 5.03
CA PHE A 231 6.92 11.74 6.23
C PHE A 231 7.44 13.17 6.41
N TRP A 232 7.89 13.80 5.32
CA TRP A 232 8.49 15.12 5.36
C TRP A 232 7.52 16.24 5.71
N THR A 233 6.20 16.05 5.58
CA THR A 233 5.23 17.06 6.04
C THR A 233 5.06 17.08 7.56
N GLN A 234 5.54 16.03 8.25
CA GLN A 234 5.43 15.87 9.70
C GLN A 234 6.69 16.29 10.45
N VAL A 235 7.79 16.53 9.74
CA VAL A 235 9.06 17.01 10.30
C VAL A 235 9.35 18.42 9.83
N ASP A 236 9.63 19.32 10.77
CA ASP A 236 10.08 20.67 10.45
C ASP A 236 11.49 20.67 9.87
N ARG A 237 11.92 21.82 9.34
CA ARG A 237 13.21 21.94 8.66
C ARG A 237 14.38 21.64 9.61
N GLU A 238 14.31 22.10 10.86
CA GLU A 238 15.38 21.87 11.84
C GLU A 238 15.55 20.38 12.14
N THR A 239 14.45 19.65 12.30
CA THR A 239 14.46 18.20 12.50
C THR A 239 15.02 17.48 11.27
N ARG A 240 14.71 17.93 10.05
CA ARG A 240 15.29 17.36 8.82
C ARG A 240 16.80 17.54 8.78
N ASP A 241 17.28 18.76 9.05
CA ASP A 241 18.70 19.07 9.08
C ASP A 241 19.41 18.24 10.17
N TYR A 242 18.79 18.10 11.35
CA TYR A 242 19.26 17.24 12.42
C TYR A 242 19.35 15.77 11.99
N ILE A 243 18.32 15.21 11.36
CA ILE A 243 18.32 13.82 10.87
C ILE A 243 19.44 13.60 9.84
N MET A 244 19.65 14.57 8.94
CA MET A 244 20.57 14.43 7.82
C MET A 244 22.02 14.82 8.14
N GLN A 245 22.28 15.54 9.24
CA GLN A 245 23.62 16.01 9.62
C GLN A 245 24.69 14.91 9.76
N PRO A 246 24.42 13.71 10.32
CA PRO A 246 25.43 12.66 10.41
C PRO A 246 25.88 12.15 9.04
N LYS A 247 27.18 11.87 8.90
CA LYS A 247 27.73 11.25 7.69
C LYS A 247 27.32 9.77 7.50
N GLY A 248 27.05 9.06 8.61
CA GLY A 248 26.76 7.63 8.60
C GLY A 248 25.27 7.30 8.53
N GLY A 249 24.87 6.40 7.61
CA GLY A 249 23.47 5.98 7.43
C GLY A 249 22.82 5.44 8.71
N ALA A 250 23.52 4.61 9.49
CA ALA A 250 23.00 4.09 10.76
C ALA A 250 22.71 5.20 11.78
N ALA A 251 23.57 6.22 11.85
CA ALA A 251 23.38 7.36 12.75
C ALA A 251 22.22 8.26 12.29
N ARG A 252 22.06 8.49 10.97
CA ARG A 252 20.90 9.20 10.40
C ARG A 252 19.60 8.48 10.71
N LEU A 253 19.57 7.16 10.51
CA LEU A 253 18.40 6.34 10.84
C LEU A 253 18.11 6.31 12.34
N ALA A 254 19.14 6.28 13.20
CA ALA A 254 18.93 6.37 14.64
C ALA A 254 18.28 7.72 15.02
N ARG A 255 18.77 8.85 14.48
CA ARG A 255 18.13 10.17 14.69
C ARG A 255 16.70 10.21 14.20
N LEU A 256 16.45 9.71 13.00
CA LEU A 256 15.09 9.58 12.44
C LEU A 256 14.16 8.86 13.42
N PHE A 257 14.56 7.67 13.87
CA PHE A 257 13.72 6.84 14.73
C PHE A 257 13.61 7.37 16.17
N SER A 258 14.58 8.14 16.67
CA SER A 258 14.47 8.85 17.95
C SER A 258 13.52 10.05 17.88
N CYS A 259 13.57 10.82 16.79
CA CYS A 259 12.76 12.05 16.65
C CYS A 259 11.31 11.76 16.25
N CYS A 260 11.06 10.65 15.54
CA CYS A 260 9.77 10.38 14.90
C CYS A 260 9.15 9.08 15.42
N LEU A 261 8.97 9.00 16.74
CA LEU A 261 8.32 7.85 17.39
C LEU A 261 6.88 7.67 16.88
N GLN A 262 6.49 6.41 16.66
CA GLN A 262 5.14 6.01 16.25
C GLN A 262 4.70 6.56 14.89
N THR A 263 5.65 7.06 14.09
CA THR A 263 5.41 7.48 12.71
C THR A 263 5.72 6.32 11.76
N PRO A 264 4.77 5.91 10.90
CA PRO A 264 5.05 4.94 9.84
C PRO A 264 5.99 5.52 8.79
N ILE A 265 7.08 4.81 8.50
CA ILE A 265 8.11 5.23 7.56
C ILE A 265 8.27 4.15 6.49
N SER A 266 8.12 4.54 5.22
CA SER A 266 8.26 3.66 4.08
C SER A 266 9.72 3.19 3.91
N ARG A 267 9.91 2.00 3.32
CA ARG A 267 11.25 1.54 2.93
C ARG A 267 12.00 2.51 2.04
N VAL A 268 11.28 3.29 1.24
CA VAL A 268 11.86 4.26 0.29
C VAL A 268 12.46 5.45 1.05
N VAL A 269 11.77 5.94 2.08
CA VAL A 269 12.30 6.99 2.97
C VAL A 269 13.51 6.48 3.75
N ILE A 270 13.46 5.26 4.28
CA ILE A 270 14.61 4.65 4.96
C ILE A 270 15.81 4.52 4.01
N SER A 271 15.60 4.04 2.79
CA SER A 271 16.66 3.95 1.77
C SER A 271 17.24 5.33 1.46
N SER A 272 16.39 6.36 1.40
CA SER A 272 16.80 7.72 1.08
C SER A 272 17.61 8.37 2.20
N ILE A 273 17.23 8.15 3.46
CA ILE A 273 17.96 8.67 4.63
C ILE A 273 19.26 7.89 4.85
N ALA A 274 19.27 6.58 4.60
CA ALA A 274 20.50 5.79 4.67
C ALA A 274 21.49 6.17 3.56
N ALA A 275 20.98 6.47 2.35
CA ALA A 275 21.69 6.82 1.12
C ALA A 275 22.85 5.88 0.77
N GLN A 276 22.61 4.57 0.88
CA GLN A 276 23.57 3.49 0.58
C GLN A 276 22.82 2.27 0.05
N ASP A 277 23.47 1.44 -0.76
CA ASP A 277 22.83 0.28 -1.42
C ASP A 277 22.24 -0.72 -0.43
N ASP A 278 23.00 -1.13 0.58
CA ASP A 278 22.51 -2.00 1.67
C ASP A 278 22.00 -1.16 2.86
N PHE A 279 20.94 -0.38 2.63
CA PHE A 279 20.31 0.42 3.66
C PHE A 279 19.73 -0.42 4.81
N MET A 280 19.29 -1.66 4.53
CA MET A 280 18.71 -2.54 5.53
C MET A 280 19.74 -2.95 6.59
N LYS A 281 21.01 -3.14 6.20
CA LYS A 281 22.09 -3.39 7.17
C LYS A 281 22.29 -2.22 8.13
N ARG A 282 21.94 -0.99 7.74
CA ARG A 282 22.01 0.20 8.61
C ARG A 282 20.91 0.26 9.67
N ILE A 283 19.91 -0.62 9.60
CA ILE A 283 18.88 -0.78 10.63
C ILE A 283 19.23 -1.92 11.60
N ARG A 284 19.64 -3.07 11.05
CA ARG A 284 19.83 -4.34 11.79
C ARG A 284 20.89 -4.22 12.89
N ARG A 285 20.83 -5.10 13.90
CA ARG A 285 21.88 -5.26 14.91
C ARG A 285 23.25 -5.57 14.26
N ASN A 286 24.33 -5.41 15.02
CA ASN A 286 25.74 -5.50 14.60
C ASN A 286 26.20 -4.34 13.72
N GLY A 287 26.10 -3.11 14.22
CA GLY A 287 26.55 -1.87 13.58
C GLY A 287 25.45 -1.05 12.90
N GLY A 288 24.18 -1.24 13.28
CA GLY A 288 23.04 -0.49 12.74
C GLY A 288 22.29 0.33 13.79
N ALA A 289 21.23 1.00 13.36
CA ALA A 289 20.44 1.90 14.20
C ALA A 289 19.83 1.20 15.43
N ARG A 290 19.49 -0.09 15.33
CA ARG A 290 18.98 -0.87 16.48
C ARG A 290 19.99 -0.93 17.64
N ASP A 291 21.30 -0.99 17.37
CA ASP A 291 22.30 -1.03 18.45
C ASP A 291 22.47 0.32 19.15
N ILE A 292 22.12 1.42 18.46
CA ILE A 292 22.15 2.77 19.03
C ILE A 292 20.92 3.00 19.92
N LEU A 293 19.75 2.47 19.51
CA LEU A 293 18.45 2.78 20.10
C LEU A 293 17.97 1.78 21.14
N ALA A 294 18.34 0.49 21.03
CA ALA A 294 17.95 -0.53 22.01
C ALA A 294 18.37 -0.18 23.45
N PRO A 295 19.60 0.33 23.73
CA PRO A 295 19.99 0.78 25.06
C PRO A 295 19.21 2.00 25.57
N GLN A 296 18.60 2.76 24.66
CA GLN A 296 17.76 3.92 24.97
C GLN A 296 16.30 3.53 25.19
N GLY A 297 15.97 2.23 25.10
CA GLY A 297 14.59 1.75 25.22
C GLY A 297 13.72 2.02 23.99
N ILE A 298 14.32 2.31 22.83
CA ILE A 298 13.58 2.59 21.59
C ILE A 298 13.71 1.39 20.64
N ALA A 299 12.58 0.73 20.36
CA ALA A 299 12.49 -0.34 19.38
C ALA A 299 12.38 0.22 17.97
N ILE A 300 12.94 -0.48 16.96
CA ILE A 300 12.64 -0.26 15.54
C ILE A 300 11.93 -1.51 15.01
N LEU A 301 10.63 -1.41 14.80
CA LEU A 301 9.76 -2.51 14.36
C LEU A 301 9.54 -2.44 12.85
N TYR A 302 9.45 -3.59 12.20
CA TYR A 302 9.20 -3.72 10.77
C TYR A 302 7.99 -4.61 10.51
N SER A 303 7.01 -4.09 9.77
CA SER A 303 5.71 -4.75 9.52
C SER A 303 5.77 -6.15 8.89
N GLU A 304 6.87 -6.55 8.23
CA GLU A 304 7.00 -7.90 7.69
C GLU A 304 7.46 -8.93 8.75
N THR A 305 8.16 -8.48 9.79
CA THR A 305 8.77 -9.38 10.80
C THR A 305 8.18 -9.23 12.19
N ASP A 306 7.66 -8.05 12.51
CA ASP A 306 7.21 -7.67 13.85
C ASP A 306 5.70 -7.39 13.90
N ARG A 307 4.95 -7.89 12.91
CA ARG A 307 3.52 -7.59 12.68
C ARG A 307 2.64 -7.80 13.90
N ASP A 308 2.72 -8.98 14.51
CA ASP A 308 1.84 -9.33 15.63
C ASP A 308 2.16 -8.50 16.86
N LEU A 309 3.46 -8.26 17.10
CA LEU A 309 3.93 -7.35 18.13
C LEU A 309 3.44 -5.91 17.90
N MET A 310 3.50 -5.41 16.67
CA MET A 310 3.00 -4.07 16.34
C MET A 310 1.48 -3.96 16.55
N LYS A 311 0.71 -5.02 16.27
CA LYS A 311 -0.73 -5.09 16.58
C LYS A 311 -1.00 -5.10 18.07
N GLU A 312 -0.25 -5.88 18.84
CA GLU A 312 -0.36 -5.95 20.31
C GLU A 312 -0.03 -4.59 20.96
N LEU A 313 0.91 -3.84 20.39
CA LEU A 313 1.25 -2.46 20.78
C LEU A 313 0.24 -1.41 20.29
N GLY A 314 -0.79 -1.80 19.54
CA GLY A 314 -1.83 -0.90 19.03
C GLY A 314 -1.34 0.07 17.94
N LEU A 315 -0.27 -0.26 17.23
CA LEU A 315 0.32 0.60 16.21
C LEU A 315 -0.48 0.54 14.91
N LYS A 316 -0.59 1.68 14.24
CA LYS A 316 -1.17 1.79 12.89
C LYS A 316 -0.04 1.80 11.87
N PHE A 317 -0.01 0.81 10.99
CA PHE A 317 1.02 0.65 9.95
C PHE A 317 0.42 0.07 8.67
N GLY A 318 1.11 0.31 7.55
CA GLY A 318 0.89 -0.32 6.26
C GLY A 318 1.93 -1.40 5.95
N TYR A 319 1.83 -1.95 4.74
CA TYR A 319 2.72 -2.99 4.25
C TYR A 319 4.15 -2.47 4.04
N ARG A 320 5.16 -3.22 4.51
CA ARG A 320 6.60 -2.91 4.41
C ARG A 320 7.01 -1.53 4.96
N GLU A 321 6.37 -1.11 6.04
CA GLU A 321 6.75 0.09 6.80
C GLU A 321 7.51 -0.24 8.08
N PHE A 322 8.30 0.72 8.54
CA PHE A 322 8.95 0.73 9.84
C PHE A 322 8.28 1.71 10.79
N ILE A 323 8.28 1.38 12.08
CA ILE A 323 7.86 2.27 13.15
C ILE A 323 8.85 2.15 14.30
N SER A 324 9.29 3.27 14.86
CA SER A 324 9.98 3.27 16.14
C SER A 324 9.00 3.43 17.31
N PHE A 325 9.32 2.79 18.42
CA PHE A 325 8.43 2.79 19.58
C PHE A 325 9.22 2.80 20.88
N ALA A 326 8.90 3.76 21.75
CA ALA A 326 9.33 3.80 23.13
C ALA A 326 8.17 3.32 24.02
N PRO A 327 8.38 2.33 24.90
CA PRO A 327 7.33 1.81 25.77
C PRO A 327 6.84 2.88 26.74
N ARG A 328 5.53 2.89 27.01
CA ARG A 328 4.87 3.85 27.91
C ARG A 328 4.71 3.33 29.33
N ASP A 329 4.80 2.01 29.48
CA ASP A 329 4.65 1.29 30.73
C ASP A 329 5.55 0.06 30.78
N GLN A 330 5.62 -0.56 31.96
CA GLN A 330 6.45 -1.74 32.22
C GLN A 330 6.01 -2.95 31.37
N PHE A 331 4.72 -3.11 31.11
CA PHE A 331 4.19 -4.22 30.32
C PHE A 331 4.69 -4.16 28.88
N GLN A 332 4.62 -2.99 28.24
CA GLN A 332 5.16 -2.77 26.90
C GLN A 332 6.67 -2.94 26.86
N ALA A 333 7.39 -2.47 27.89
CA ALA A 333 8.84 -2.65 27.98
C ALA A 333 9.22 -4.14 28.05
N GLU A 334 8.52 -4.92 28.88
CA GLU A 334 8.72 -6.37 28.98
C GLU A 334 8.35 -7.10 27.70
N LEU A 335 7.28 -6.69 27.01
CA LEU A 335 6.91 -7.22 25.71
C LEU A 335 8.03 -7.02 24.67
N LEU A 336 8.59 -5.82 24.58
CA LEU A 336 9.68 -5.50 23.66
C LEU A 336 11.00 -6.21 24.01
N ARG A 337 11.34 -6.34 25.31
CA ARG A 337 12.52 -7.10 25.76
C ARG A 337 12.40 -8.58 25.43
N ARG A 338 11.24 -9.19 25.70
CA ARG A 338 10.98 -10.60 25.34
C ARG A 338 11.10 -10.84 23.83
N ALA A 339 10.71 -9.85 23.02
CA ALA A 339 10.87 -9.87 21.58
C ALA A 339 12.29 -9.49 21.10
N GLY A 340 13.23 -9.19 21.99
CA GLY A 340 14.61 -8.81 21.66
C GLY A 340 14.75 -7.46 20.94
N GLN A 341 13.76 -6.57 21.07
CA GLN A 341 13.72 -5.29 20.35
C GLN A 341 14.44 -4.16 21.09
N ILE A 342 14.51 -4.24 22.42
CA ILE A 342 15.23 -3.32 23.32
C ILE A 342 16.01 -4.11 24.36
N ASP A 343 16.88 -3.43 25.11
CA ASP A 343 17.74 -4.03 26.14
C ASP A 343 17.08 -4.15 27.54
#